data_AF-A0A7S0UF57-F1
#
_entry.id   AF-A0A7S0UF57-F1
#
_cell.length_a   1.000
_cell.length_b   1.000
_cell.length_c   1.000
_cell.angle_alpha   90.00
_cell.angle_beta   90.00
_cell.angle_gamma   90.00
#
_symmetry.space_group_name_H-M   'P 1'
#
loop_
_entity.id
_entity.type
_entity.pdbx_description
1 polymer ?
#
loop_
_entity_poly.entity_id
_entity_poly.type
_entity_poly.pdbx_seq_one_letter_code
_entity_poly.pdbx_strand_id
1 'polypeptide(L)'
;ESDDTILGEYQTLLRQQLELFEADPHDVINGTFRQGRTTPIQLGQIGLRCKHCAKAPMSARTKGSIYFSQTIKGMYQIGQNMSKVHLCERCPRLPPDIKKRMVTLRSRRHRASGGRAYWIRHLREIGIYEDGTVLRAHPPEKAGKSRNAKSESDSNNNKK
;
A
#
# COMPACT_ATOMS: atom_id res chain seq x y z
N GLU A 1 -8.98 -10.35 -10.36
CA GLU A 1 -7.74 -10.53 -11.14
C GLU A 1 -6.57 -10.65 -10.18
N SER A 2 -5.61 -11.55 -10.45
CA SER A 2 -4.40 -11.68 -9.61
C SER A 2 -3.35 -10.64 -10.01
N ASP A 3 -2.59 -10.13 -9.04
CA ASP A 3 -1.48 -9.17 -9.23
C ASP A 3 -0.59 -9.56 -10.42
N ASP A 4 -0.33 -10.87 -10.60
CA ASP A 4 0.57 -11.46 -11.59
C ASP A 4 0.17 -11.22 -13.05
N THR A 5 -1.10 -10.89 -13.30
CA THR A 5 -1.65 -10.68 -14.65
C THR A 5 -1.58 -9.23 -15.12
N ILE A 6 -1.38 -8.29 -14.19
CA ILE A 6 -1.48 -6.84 -14.45
C ILE A 6 -0.14 -6.13 -14.15
N LEU A 7 0.60 -6.66 -13.18
CA LEU A 7 1.86 -6.10 -12.74
C LEU A 7 3.03 -6.82 -13.38
N GLY A 8 4.09 -6.08 -13.67
CA GLY A 8 5.37 -6.70 -14.01
C GLY A 8 5.92 -7.50 -12.83
N GLU A 9 6.69 -8.55 -13.13
CA GLU A 9 7.22 -9.50 -12.14
C GLU A 9 7.87 -8.83 -10.91
N TYR A 10 8.61 -7.74 -11.12
CA TYR A 10 9.20 -6.95 -10.03
C TYR A 10 8.15 -6.33 -9.09
N GLN A 11 7.08 -5.76 -9.65
CA GLN A 11 6.02 -5.10 -8.89
C GLN A 11 5.19 -6.09 -8.08
N THR A 12 4.88 -7.25 -8.68
CA THR A 12 4.25 -8.38 -8.01
C THR A 12 5.10 -8.84 -6.83
N LEU A 13 6.38 -9.16 -7.09
CA LEU A 13 7.27 -9.67 -6.05
C LEU A 13 7.45 -8.67 -4.91
N LEU A 14 7.54 -7.38 -5.24
CA LEU A 14 7.59 -6.29 -4.26
C LEU A 14 6.35 -6.30 -3.36
N ARG A 15 5.14 -6.29 -3.94
CA ARG A 15 3.89 -6.27 -3.17
C ARG A 15 3.77 -7.46 -2.23
N GLN A 16 4.20 -8.64 -2.67
CA GLN A 16 4.22 -9.83 -1.83
C GLN A 16 5.14 -9.69 -0.59
N GLN A 17 6.10 -8.76 -0.57
CA GLN A 17 6.98 -8.53 0.60
C GLN A 17 6.49 -7.41 1.53
N LEU A 18 5.37 -6.78 1.16
CA LEU A 18 4.81 -5.63 1.86
C LEU A 18 3.45 -6.00 2.43
N GLU A 19 3.10 -5.35 3.53
CA GLU A 19 1.75 -5.44 4.09
C GLU A 19 1.27 -4.05 4.53
N LEU A 20 -0.03 -3.84 4.40
CA LEU A 20 -0.72 -2.68 4.94
C LEU A 20 -0.98 -2.92 6.42
N PHE A 21 -0.97 -1.84 7.19
CA PHE A 21 -1.28 -1.90 8.61
C PHE A 21 -1.82 -0.56 9.09
N GLU A 22 -2.55 -0.60 10.20
CA GLU A 22 -3.00 0.60 10.92
C GLU A 22 -1.98 1.00 11.97
N ALA A 23 -1.67 2.30 12.03
CA ALA A 23 -0.76 2.85 13.03
C ALA A 23 -1.31 2.61 14.44
N ASP A 24 -0.47 2.02 15.29
CA ASP A 24 -0.79 1.83 16.71
C ASP A 24 -0.26 3.01 17.56
N PRO A 25 -0.56 3.07 18.88
CA PRO A 25 -0.04 4.13 19.74
C PRO A 25 1.50 4.21 19.77
N HIS A 26 2.21 3.08 19.62
CA HIS A 26 3.67 3.05 19.60
C HIS A 26 4.21 3.67 18.32
N ASP A 27 3.53 3.49 17.17
CA ASP A 27 3.89 4.14 15.92
C ASP A 27 3.72 5.66 16.01
N VAL A 28 2.64 6.12 16.66
CA VAL A 28 2.39 7.56 16.89
C VAL A 28 3.50 8.16 17.74
N ILE A 29 3.81 7.54 18.89
CA ILE A 29 4.88 8.00 19.79
C ILE A 29 6.21 8.03 19.02
N ASN A 30 6.66 6.89 18.49
CA ASN A 30 7.98 6.77 17.89
C ASN A 30 8.14 7.57 16.59
N GLY A 31 7.08 7.70 15.79
CA GLY A 31 7.15 8.41 14.52
C GLY A 31 7.04 9.92 14.65
N THR A 32 6.47 10.44 15.74
CA THR A 32 6.49 11.87 16.06
C THR A 32 7.92 12.35 16.37
N PHE A 33 8.77 11.48 16.92
CA PHE A 33 10.18 11.78 17.22
C PHE A 33 11.15 11.56 16.04
N ARG A 34 10.68 11.05 14.88
CA ARG A 34 11.56 10.83 13.72
C ARG A 34 11.75 12.12 12.93
N GLN A 35 12.93 12.74 13.13
CA GLN A 35 13.37 13.94 12.41
C GLN A 35 13.17 13.84 10.89
N GLY A 36 12.60 14.90 10.29
CA GLY A 36 12.44 15.05 8.84
C GLY A 36 11.05 14.71 8.28
N ARG A 37 10.07 14.37 9.12
CA ARG A 37 8.66 14.28 8.71
C ARG A 37 7.93 15.57 9.07
N THR A 38 7.26 16.17 8.09
CA THR A 38 6.51 17.42 8.25
C THR A 38 5.14 17.25 8.90
N THR A 39 4.63 16.01 8.99
CA THR A 39 3.30 15.72 9.52
C THR A 39 3.33 14.58 10.53
N PRO A 40 2.66 14.71 11.68
CA PRO A 40 2.61 13.63 12.67
C PRO A 40 1.85 12.41 12.13
N ILE A 41 2.14 11.24 12.71
CA ILE A 41 1.33 10.02 12.48
C ILE A 41 0.09 10.13 13.33
N GLN A 42 -1.06 9.79 12.76
CA GLN A 42 -2.31 9.69 13.51
C GLN A 42 -2.60 8.23 13.86
N LEU A 43 -3.17 7.98 15.04
CA LEU A 43 -3.63 6.65 15.44
C LEU A 43 -4.62 6.11 14.40
N GLY A 44 -4.45 4.87 13.95
CA GLY A 44 -5.26 4.26 12.89
C GLY A 44 -4.93 4.74 11.48
N GLN A 45 -3.85 5.50 11.28
CA GLN A 45 -3.39 5.87 9.93
C GLN A 45 -2.89 4.62 9.20
N ILE A 46 -3.31 4.43 7.96
CA ILE A 46 -2.82 3.34 7.12
C ILE A 46 -1.37 3.62 6.68
N GLY A 47 -0.50 2.68 7.02
CA GLY A 47 0.89 2.62 6.60
C GLY A 47 1.19 1.40 5.75
N LEU A 48 2.42 1.37 5.24
CA LEU A 48 3.00 0.23 4.54
C LEU A 48 4.24 -0.22 5.31
N ARG A 49 4.38 -1.52 5.54
CA ARG A 49 5.53 -2.09 6.24
C ARG A 49 6.07 -3.34 5.55
N CYS A 50 7.33 -3.66 5.85
CA CYS A 50 7.96 -4.90 5.46
C CYS A 50 7.39 -6.06 6.30
N LYS A 51 6.74 -7.03 5.67
CA LYS A 51 6.12 -8.18 6.35
C LYS A 51 7.11 -9.00 7.19
N HIS A 52 8.38 -9.01 6.76
CA HIS A 52 9.47 -9.73 7.42
C HIS A 52 9.96 -9.01 8.68
N CYS A 53 9.92 -7.68 8.69
CA CYS A 53 10.30 -6.89 9.86
C CYS A 53 9.13 -6.63 10.82
N ALA A 54 7.89 -6.79 10.37
CA ALA A 54 6.71 -6.63 11.21
C ALA A 54 6.74 -7.58 12.43
N LYS A 55 7.22 -8.81 12.22
CA LYS A 55 7.37 -9.84 13.26
C LYS A 55 8.48 -9.56 14.27
N ALA A 56 9.30 -8.54 14.03
CA ALA A 56 10.41 -8.19 14.89
C ALA A 56 10.02 -7.10 15.91
N PRO A 57 10.64 -7.09 17.09
CA PRO A 57 10.50 -5.99 18.04
C PRO A 57 10.99 -4.69 17.41
N MET A 58 10.40 -3.56 17.82
CA MET A 58 10.68 -2.24 17.22
C MET A 58 12.16 -1.87 17.24
N SER A 59 12.88 -2.24 18.30
CA SER A 59 14.34 -2.03 18.45
C SER A 59 15.16 -2.71 17.36
N ALA A 60 14.66 -3.81 16.80
CA ALA A 60 15.36 -4.60 15.77
C ALA A 60 14.83 -4.32 14.36
N ARG A 61 13.95 -3.33 14.18
CA ARG A 61 13.43 -2.90 12.86
C ARG A 61 14.39 -1.86 12.27
N THR A 62 14.92 -2.14 11.07
CA THR A 62 15.87 -1.22 10.42
C THR A 62 15.15 -0.03 9.78
N LYS A 63 15.88 1.07 9.56
CA LYS A 63 15.36 2.28 8.91
C LYS A 63 14.74 1.95 7.55
N GLY A 64 13.58 2.54 7.27
CA GLY A 64 12.83 2.32 6.03
C GLY A 64 12.03 1.02 5.98
N SER A 65 11.92 0.26 7.08
CA SER A 65 11.03 -0.91 7.16
C SER A 65 9.53 -0.57 7.26
N ILE A 66 9.20 0.70 7.53
CA ILE A 66 7.85 1.23 7.70
C ILE A 66 7.79 2.63 7.04
N TYR A 67 6.72 2.89 6.30
CA TYR A 67 6.39 4.20 5.75
C TYR A 67 4.89 4.47 5.91
N PHE A 68 4.54 5.75 5.99
CA PHE A 68 3.16 6.20 5.95
C PHE A 68 2.98 7.17 4.79
N SER A 69 1.79 7.16 4.19
CA SER A 69 1.40 8.17 3.21
C SER A 69 0.13 8.87 3.69
N GLN A 70 -0.06 10.09 3.21
CA GLN A 70 -1.32 10.82 3.34
C GLN A 70 -2.26 10.54 2.16
N THR A 71 -1.73 10.01 1.05
CA THR A 71 -2.49 9.80 -0.19
C THR A 71 -2.32 8.40 -0.75
N ILE A 72 -3.37 7.88 -1.38
CA ILE A 72 -3.38 6.57 -2.05
C ILE A 72 -2.35 6.58 -3.18
N LYS A 73 -2.25 7.71 -3.89
CA LYS A 73 -1.24 7.90 -4.94
C LYS A 73 0.19 7.79 -4.40
N GLY A 74 0.42 8.23 -3.16
CA GLY A 74 1.73 8.16 -2.50
C GLY A 74 2.12 6.74 -2.08
N MET A 75 1.15 5.83 -1.91
CA MET A 75 1.42 4.44 -1.51
C MET A 75 2.32 3.71 -2.51
N TYR A 76 2.13 3.96 -3.81
CA TYR A 76 3.02 3.42 -4.84
C TYR A 76 4.46 3.90 -4.63
N GLN A 77 4.66 5.20 -4.42
CA GLN A 77 6.01 5.76 -4.26
C GLN A 77 6.71 5.24 -2.99
N ILE A 78 5.99 5.10 -1.87
CA ILE A 78 6.59 4.55 -0.65
C ILE A 78 6.97 3.07 -0.82
N GLY A 79 6.20 2.29 -1.59
CA GLY A 79 6.55 0.90 -1.93
C GLY A 79 7.85 0.82 -2.71
N GLN A 80 8.00 1.67 -3.72
CA GLN A 80 9.24 1.79 -4.51
C GLN A 80 10.43 2.21 -3.64
N ASN A 81 10.22 3.20 -2.77
CA ASN A 81 11.26 3.66 -1.84
C ASN A 81 11.65 2.56 -0.84
N MET A 82 10.68 1.81 -0.29
CA MET A 82 10.95 0.70 0.60
C MET A 82 11.77 -0.39 -0.08
N SER A 83 11.44 -0.70 -1.34
CA SER A 83 12.26 -1.63 -2.14
C SER A 83 13.71 -1.18 -2.24
N LYS A 84 13.93 0.09 -2.63
CA LYS A 84 15.27 0.67 -2.83
C LYS A 84 16.06 0.82 -1.54
N VAL A 85 15.42 1.27 -0.45
CA VAL A 85 16.12 1.71 0.76
C VAL A 85 16.27 0.56 1.76
N HIS A 86 15.28 -0.33 1.82
CA HIS A 86 15.20 -1.37 2.84
C HIS A 86 15.34 -2.76 2.24
N LEU A 87 14.42 -3.21 1.37
CA LEU A 87 14.36 -4.62 0.93
C LEU A 87 15.62 -5.06 0.18
N CYS A 88 16.03 -4.31 -0.84
CA CYS A 88 17.21 -4.67 -1.65
C CYS A 88 18.55 -4.45 -0.95
N GLU A 89 18.59 -3.66 0.12
CA GLU A 89 19.87 -3.19 0.70
C GLU A 89 20.04 -3.71 2.14
N ARG A 90 19.13 -3.36 3.04
CA ARG A 90 19.33 -3.37 4.50
C ARG A 90 18.43 -4.33 5.26
N CYS A 91 17.47 -4.99 4.62
CA CYS A 91 16.55 -5.87 5.32
C CYS A 91 17.29 -7.13 5.81
N PRO A 92 17.40 -7.36 7.14
CA PRO A 92 18.11 -8.53 7.67
C PRO A 92 17.24 -9.79 7.67
N ARG A 93 15.93 -9.65 7.44
CA ARG A 93 14.95 -10.75 7.53
C ARG A 93 14.32 -11.12 6.19
N LEU A 94 14.69 -10.44 5.12
CA LEU A 94 14.23 -10.80 3.77
C LEU A 94 14.97 -12.08 3.33
N PRO A 95 14.26 -13.14 2.91
CA PRO A 95 14.92 -14.35 2.44
C PRO A 95 15.96 -14.05 1.34
N PRO A 96 17.17 -14.62 1.40
CA PRO A 96 18.25 -14.31 0.46
C PRO A 96 17.87 -14.50 -1.01
N ASP A 97 17.13 -15.57 -1.33
CA ASP A 97 16.69 -15.86 -2.70
C ASP A 97 15.73 -14.80 -3.23
N ILE A 98 14.80 -14.36 -2.38
CA ILE A 98 13.87 -13.27 -2.71
C ILE A 98 14.65 -11.97 -2.91
N LYS A 99 15.59 -11.65 -2.02
CA LYS A 99 16.43 -10.44 -2.14
C LYS A 99 17.21 -10.45 -3.46
N LYS A 100 17.86 -11.56 -3.79
CA LYS A 100 18.61 -11.73 -5.05
C LYS A 100 17.69 -11.52 -6.25
N ARG A 101 16.53 -12.17 -6.27
CA ARG A 101 15.54 -12.02 -7.35
C ARG A 101 15.04 -10.57 -7.47
N MET A 102 14.74 -9.91 -6.35
CA MET A 102 14.34 -8.49 -6.36
C MET A 102 15.42 -7.58 -6.94
N VAL A 103 16.70 -7.78 -6.58
CA VAL A 103 17.82 -7.00 -7.12
C VAL A 103 17.98 -7.23 -8.63
N THR A 104 17.90 -8.47 -9.08
CA THR A 104 17.96 -8.82 -10.52
C THR A 104 16.78 -8.24 -11.29
N LEU A 105 15.56 -8.31 -10.76
CA LEU A 105 14.39 -7.76 -11.44
C LEU A 105 14.38 -6.23 -11.44
N ARG A 106 14.93 -5.58 -10.40
CA ARG A 106 15.07 -4.13 -10.32
C ARG A 106 16.00 -3.57 -11.39
N SER A 107 17.07 -4.28 -11.74
CA SER A 107 18.03 -3.84 -12.76
C SER A 107 17.48 -3.98 -14.18
N ARG A 108 16.52 -4.90 -14.41
CA ARG A 108 15.80 -5.01 -15.67
C ARG A 108 14.90 -3.77 -15.84
N ARG A 109 15.18 -2.95 -16.84
CA ARG A 109 14.42 -1.72 -17.17
C ARG A 109 13.02 -1.98 -17.76
N HIS A 110 12.37 -3.10 -17.42
CA HIS A 110 10.99 -3.36 -17.82
C HIS A 110 10.03 -2.67 -16.84
N ARG A 111 9.69 -1.40 -17.12
CA ARG A 111 8.65 -0.69 -16.37
C ARG A 111 7.30 -1.09 -16.93
N ALA A 112 6.60 -2.00 -16.27
CA ALA A 112 5.18 -2.19 -16.55
C ALA A 112 4.45 -0.85 -16.32
N SER A 113 3.77 -0.34 -17.35
CA SER A 113 3.13 0.98 -17.37
C SER A 113 1.93 1.09 -16.44
N GLY A 114 1.35 -0.04 -16.00
CA GLY A 114 0.12 -0.10 -15.19
C GLY A 114 0.30 -0.08 -13.67
N GLY A 115 1.53 -0.16 -13.15
CA GLY A 115 1.76 -0.42 -11.72
C GLY A 115 1.10 0.61 -10.79
N ARG A 116 1.21 1.90 -11.09
CA ARG A 116 0.62 2.95 -10.26
C ARG A 116 -0.91 2.95 -10.27
N ALA A 117 -1.51 2.79 -11.45
CA ALA A 117 -2.97 2.75 -11.59
C ALA A 117 -3.56 1.54 -10.86
N TYR A 118 -2.89 0.39 -10.96
CA TYR A 118 -3.27 -0.82 -10.24
C TYR A 118 -3.27 -0.62 -8.72
N TRP A 119 -2.19 -0.06 -8.16
CA TRP A 119 -2.11 0.21 -6.72
C TRP A 119 -3.26 1.11 -6.25
N ILE A 120 -3.54 2.19 -6.99
CA ILE A 120 -4.62 3.11 -6.63
C ILE A 120 -5.97 2.39 -6.63
N ARG A 121 -6.26 1.63 -7.69
CA ARG A 121 -7.51 0.87 -7.80
C ARG A 121 -7.65 -0.15 -6.67
N HIS A 122 -6.63 -0.99 -6.49
CA HIS A 122 -6.63 -2.05 -5.50
C HIS A 122 -6.78 -1.52 -4.06
N LEU A 123 -6.10 -0.43 -3.70
CA LEU A 123 -6.24 0.17 -2.38
C LEU A 123 -7.67 0.67 -2.12
N ARG A 124 -8.33 1.25 -3.13
CA ARG A 124 -9.73 1.67 -3.02
C ARG A 124 -10.68 0.48 -2.89
N GLU A 125 -10.43 -0.60 -3.64
CA GLU A 125 -11.23 -1.82 -3.60
C GLU A 125 -11.21 -2.49 -2.22
N ILE A 126 -10.07 -2.47 -1.53
CA ILE A 126 -9.96 -2.97 -0.15
C ILE A 126 -10.44 -1.97 0.91
N GLY A 127 -11.08 -0.86 0.49
CA GLY A 127 -11.72 0.10 1.37
C GLY A 127 -10.79 1.15 1.98
N ILE A 128 -9.60 1.38 1.40
CA ILE A 128 -8.74 2.50 1.81
C ILE A 128 -9.21 3.79 1.15
N TYR A 129 -9.32 4.84 1.96
CA TYR A 129 -9.72 6.17 1.53
C TYR A 129 -8.83 7.26 2.16
N GLU A 130 -8.85 8.43 1.55
CA GLU A 130 -8.21 9.65 2.05
C GLU A 130 -9.25 10.40 2.89
N ASP A 131 -8.98 10.65 4.18
CA ASP A 131 -9.89 11.41 5.06
C ASP A 131 -9.71 12.93 4.99
N GLY A 132 -8.81 13.39 4.10
CA GLY A 132 -8.37 14.78 3.98
C GLY A 132 -7.04 15.07 4.69
N THR A 133 -6.63 14.22 5.64
CA THR A 133 -5.38 14.39 6.40
C THR A 133 -4.46 13.18 6.30
N VAL A 134 -5.02 11.97 6.40
CA VAL A 134 -4.31 10.69 6.38
C VAL A 134 -5.11 9.63 5.63
N LEU A 135 -4.48 8.48 5.42
CA LEU A 135 -5.17 7.31 4.90
C LEU A 135 -5.85 6.53 6.02
N ARG A 136 -7.08 6.09 5.74
CA ARG A 136 -7.94 5.30 6.63
C ARG A 136 -8.46 4.08 5.92
N ALA A 137 -8.83 3.05 6.67
CA ALA A 137 -9.60 1.92 6.17
C ALA A 137 -11.06 2.05 6.62
N HIS A 138 -12.00 1.65 5.76
CA HIS A 138 -13.39 1.51 6.19
C HIS A 138 -13.51 0.40 7.24
N PRO A 139 -14.41 0.55 8.22
CA PRO A 139 -14.81 -0.56 9.07
C PRO A 139 -15.27 -1.74 8.21
N PRO A 140 -15.00 -2.99 8.62
CA PRO A 140 -15.28 -4.19 7.83
C PRO A 140 -16.76 -4.33 7.39
N GLU A 141 -17.69 -3.62 8.03
CA GLU A 141 -19.13 -3.66 7.72
C GLU A 141 -19.52 -2.99 6.38
N LYS A 142 -18.67 -2.16 5.77
CA LYS A 142 -19.02 -1.38 4.56
C LYS A 142 -18.35 -1.83 3.26
N ALA A 143 -17.49 -2.86 3.29
CA ALA A 143 -16.80 -3.36 2.08
C ALA A 143 -17.73 -4.10 1.08
N GLY A 144 -18.99 -4.38 1.45
CA GLY A 144 -19.93 -5.20 0.68
C GLY A 144 -21.01 -4.49 -0.13
N LYS A 145 -21.03 -3.15 -0.26
CA LYS A 145 -22.09 -2.45 -1.03
C LYS A 145 -21.54 -1.48 -2.08
N SER A 146 -21.00 -2.06 -3.14
CA SER A 146 -20.91 -1.43 -4.47
C SER A 146 -20.94 -2.60 -5.46
N ARG A 147 -21.98 -2.85 -6.25
CA ARG A 147 -22.86 -1.96 -7.01
C ARG A 147 -24.22 -2.65 -7.23
N ASN A 148 -25.33 -1.99 -6.91
CA ASN A 148 -26.51 -2.04 -7.78
C ASN A 148 -27.47 -0.87 -7.47
N ALA A 149 -28.17 -0.39 -8.51
CA ALA A 149 -29.27 0.58 -8.54
C ALA A 149 -28.97 2.08 -8.71
N LYS A 150 -29.03 2.54 -9.97
CA LYS A 150 -29.99 3.53 -10.52
C LYS A 150 -29.69 3.69 -12.02
N SER A 151 -30.62 3.61 -12.96
CA SER A 151 -31.93 4.28 -12.96
C SER A 151 -32.97 3.57 -13.84
N GLU A 152 -34.11 3.22 -13.25
CA GLU A 152 -35.40 3.37 -13.92
C GLU A 152 -35.75 4.86 -13.99
N SER A 153 -36.21 5.32 -15.14
CA SER A 153 -37.23 6.36 -15.23
C SER A 153 -38.01 6.18 -16.51
N ASP A 154 -39.29 5.87 -16.33
CA ASP A 154 -40.32 5.68 -17.32
C ASP A 154 -40.47 6.82 -18.32
N SER A 155 -40.95 6.47 -19.52
CA SER A 155 -41.83 7.32 -20.32
C SER A 155 -42.73 6.41 -21.14
N ASN A 156 -43.82 6.02 -20.49
CA ASN A 156 -44.99 5.44 -21.09
C ASN A 156 -45.79 6.58 -21.75
N ASN A 157 -46.03 6.58 -23.06
CA ASN A 157 -47.35 7.01 -23.54
C ASN A 157 -47.72 6.50 -24.93
N ASN A 158 -48.94 5.99 -24.95
CA ASN A 158 -49.68 5.38 -26.02
C ASN A 158 -50.36 6.47 -26.87
N LYS A 159 -50.37 6.36 -28.21
CA LYS A 159 -51.42 7.03 -29.01
C LYS A 159 -51.55 6.49 -30.45
N LYS A 160 -52.70 5.85 -30.66
CA LYS A 160 -53.51 5.70 -31.88
C LYS A 160 -53.00 4.79 -33.00
#